data_AF-W0J8C4-F1
#
_entry.id   AF-W0J8C4-F1
#
_cell.length_a   1.000
_cell.length_b   1.000
_cell.length_c   1.000
_cell.angle_alpha   90.00
_cell.angle_beta   90.00
_cell.angle_gamma   90.00
#
_symmetry.space_group_name_H-M   'P 1'
#
loop_
_entity.id
_entity.type
_entity.pdbx_description
1 polymer ?
#
loop_
_entity_poly.entity_id
_entity_poly.type
_entity_poly.pdbx_seq_one_letter_code
_entity_poly.pdbx_strand_id
1 'polypeptide(L)'
;MQTHQSNTERPSRKTRKETERDEAIAWLRGRLQKGMTIYTVLRHVSPSGMSRQVDLYCIMDNCPLRITWSAARALGWTYNKKWESLHVDGCGMDAGHAAVYHLSRVLLGDGYALKQTWM
;
A
#
# COMPACT_ATOMS: atom_id res chain seq x y z
N MET A 1 21.14 36.38 -34.73
CA MET A 1 20.07 35.65 -34.00
C MET A 1 20.62 34.26 -33.67
N GLN A 2 21.15 34.06 -32.45
CA GLN A 2 21.64 32.75 -32.02
C GLN A 2 20.47 31.93 -31.48
N THR A 3 20.23 30.78 -32.09
CA THR A 3 19.26 29.78 -31.64
C THR A 3 19.83 29.02 -30.45
N HIS A 4 19.24 29.23 -29.27
CA HIS A 4 19.48 28.38 -28.10
C HIS A 4 18.86 27.00 -28.36
N GLN A 5 19.69 25.96 -28.47
CA GLN A 5 19.24 24.58 -28.45
C GLN A 5 18.81 24.21 -27.03
N SER A 6 17.54 23.81 -26.89
CA SER A 6 16.98 23.22 -25.69
C SER A 6 17.57 21.84 -25.43
N ASN A 7 18.29 21.70 -24.32
CA ASN A 7 18.82 20.43 -23.83
C ASN A 7 17.64 19.51 -23.47
N THR A 8 17.40 18.47 -24.27
CA THR A 8 16.38 17.46 -23.98
C THR A 8 17.03 16.41 -23.07
N GLU A 9 16.75 16.50 -21.77
CA GLU A 9 17.17 15.48 -20.80
C GLU A 9 16.55 14.13 -21.16
N ARG A 10 17.38 13.09 -21.31
CA ARG A 10 16.92 11.72 -21.56
C ARG A 10 16.27 11.17 -20.29
N PRO A 11 15.09 10.52 -20.35
CA PRO A 11 14.49 9.93 -19.17
C PRO A 11 15.42 8.84 -18.60
N SER A 12 15.69 8.92 -17.30
CA SER A 12 16.49 7.91 -16.60
C SER A 12 15.75 6.56 -16.59
N ARG A 13 16.51 5.46 -16.71
CA ARG A 13 15.94 4.11 -16.70
C ARG A 13 15.41 3.81 -15.29
N LYS A 14 14.08 3.76 -15.13
CA LYS A 14 13.44 3.35 -13.88
C LYS A 14 13.88 1.94 -13.48
N THR A 15 14.04 1.73 -12.17
CA THR A 15 14.30 0.41 -11.62
C THR A 15 13.05 -0.46 -11.69
N ARG A 16 13.23 -1.79 -11.65
CA ARG A 16 12.12 -2.74 -11.58
C ARG A 16 11.24 -2.49 -10.35
N LYS A 17 11.83 -2.15 -9.20
CA LYS A 17 11.08 -1.87 -7.95
C LYS A 17 10.18 -0.64 -8.08
N GLU A 18 10.67 0.43 -8.68
CA GLU A 18 9.86 1.63 -8.93
C GLU A 18 8.70 1.33 -9.88
N THR A 19 8.97 0.53 -10.92
CA THR A 19 7.93 0.09 -11.87
C THR A 19 6.85 -0.74 -11.17
N GLU A 20 7.24 -1.75 -10.37
CA GLU A 20 6.29 -2.58 -9.60
C GLU A 20 5.47 -1.73 -8.61
N ARG A 21 6.06 -0.69 -8.02
CA ARG A 21 5.37 0.24 -7.13
C ARG A 21 4.35 1.10 -7.88
N ASP A 22 4.74 1.68 -9.01
CA ASP A 22 3.88 2.53 -9.82
C ASP A 22 2.67 1.74 -10.36
N GLU A 23 2.90 0.51 -10.84
CA GLU A 23 1.85 -0.41 -11.27
C GLU A 23 0.88 -0.75 -10.13
N ALA A 24 1.40 -1.04 -8.93
CA ALA A 24 0.56 -1.32 -7.77
C ALA A 24 -0.28 -0.10 -7.37
N ILE A 25 0.30 1.10 -7.37
CA ILE A 25 -0.42 2.35 -7.08
C ILE A 25 -1.51 2.59 -8.13
N ALA A 26 -1.21 2.42 -9.42
CA ALA A 26 -2.18 2.60 -10.49
C ALA A 26 -3.34 1.60 -10.38
N TRP A 27 -3.03 0.32 -10.14
CA TRP A 27 -4.03 -0.73 -9.98
C TRP A 27 -4.95 -0.49 -8.78
N LEU A 28 -4.40 -0.01 -7.66
CA LEU A 28 -5.15 0.33 -6.46
C LEU A 28 -6.00 1.59 -6.64
N ARG A 29 -5.46 2.64 -7.27
CA ARG A 29 -6.23 3.87 -7.57
C ARG A 29 -7.42 3.62 -8.49
N GLY A 30 -7.32 2.64 -9.39
CA GLY A 30 -8.44 2.23 -10.23
C GLY A 30 -9.58 1.53 -9.48
N ARG A 31 -9.41 1.22 -8.19
CA ARG A 31 -10.37 0.43 -7.38
C ARG A 31 -10.74 1.09 -6.06
N LEU A 32 -9.81 1.82 -5.45
CA LEU A 32 -9.98 2.42 -4.14
C LEU A 32 -10.28 3.91 -4.27
N GLN A 33 -11.38 4.31 -3.66
CA GLN A 33 -11.88 5.69 -3.64
C GLN A 33 -12.04 6.16 -2.19
N LYS A 34 -12.09 7.49 -2.02
CA LYS A 34 -12.33 8.11 -0.71
C LYS A 34 -13.64 7.59 -0.10
N GLY A 35 -13.61 7.27 1.19
CA GLY A 35 -14.74 6.78 1.97
C GLY A 35 -14.87 5.26 2.04
N MET A 36 -14.14 4.51 1.20
CA MET A 36 -14.14 3.05 1.24
C MET A 36 -13.52 2.50 2.53
N THR A 37 -14.02 1.33 2.94
CA THR A 37 -13.49 0.58 4.09
C THR A 37 -12.51 -0.48 3.63
N ILE A 38 -11.32 -0.46 4.23
CA ILE A 38 -10.35 -1.53 4.16
C ILE A 38 -10.49 -2.39 5.41
N TYR A 39 -10.77 -3.66 5.19
CA TYR A 39 -10.88 -4.67 6.24
C TYR A 39 -9.50 -5.27 6.49
N THR A 40 -9.10 -5.34 7.75
CA THR A 40 -7.80 -5.87 8.15
C THR A 40 -7.97 -7.11 9.00
N VAL A 41 -7.15 -8.12 8.74
CA VAL A 41 -7.11 -9.37 9.52
C VAL A 41 -5.72 -9.57 10.10
N LEU A 42 -5.64 -9.79 11.42
CA LEU A 42 -4.37 -10.11 12.07
C LEU A 42 -4.03 -11.58 11.85
N ARG A 43 -2.95 -11.86 11.11
CA ARG A 43 -2.50 -13.22 10.81
C ARG A 43 -1.51 -13.76 11.83
N HIS A 44 -0.64 -12.91 12.36
CA HIS A 44 0.40 -13.31 13.29
C HIS A 44 0.99 -12.08 14.01
N VAL A 45 1.46 -12.29 15.22
CA VAL A 45 2.26 -11.31 15.99
C VAL A 45 3.59 -11.96 16.32
N SER A 46 4.70 -11.25 16.14
CA SER A 46 6.01 -11.78 16.51
C SER A 46 6.08 -12.07 18.02
N PRO A 47 6.90 -13.04 18.47
CA PRO A 47 7.02 -13.36 19.90
C PRO A 47 7.38 -12.16 20.78
N SER A 48 8.17 -11.20 20.27
CA SER A 48 8.50 -9.97 20.98
C SER A 48 7.39 -8.91 20.99
N GLY A 49 6.31 -9.14 20.23
CA GLY A 49 5.24 -8.15 20.05
C GLY A 49 5.65 -6.93 19.21
N MET A 50 6.83 -6.96 18.58
CA MET A 50 7.41 -5.82 17.85
C MET A 50 6.99 -5.74 16.38
N SER A 51 6.30 -6.76 15.87
CA SER A 51 5.76 -6.72 14.51
C SER A 51 4.49 -7.55 14.40
N ARG A 52 3.64 -7.13 13.47
CA ARG A 52 2.34 -7.74 13.16
C ARG A 52 2.28 -8.08 11.68
N GLN A 53 1.58 -9.15 11.38
CA GLN A 53 1.30 -9.64 10.04
C GLN A 53 -0.17 -9.36 9.75
N VAL A 54 -0.45 -8.41 8.87
CA VAL A 54 -1.80 -7.91 8.61
C VAL A 54 -2.19 -8.18 7.17
N ASP A 55 -3.34 -8.78 6.96
CA ASP A 55 -3.93 -9.02 5.64
C ASP A 55 -5.00 -7.95 5.38
N LEU A 56 -5.07 -7.43 4.15
CA LEU A 56 -5.91 -6.31 3.75
C LEU A 56 -6.90 -6.72 2.66
N TYR A 57 -8.16 -6.37 2.86
CA TYR A 57 -9.26 -6.61 1.93
C TYR A 57 -10.06 -5.33 1.69
N CYS A 58 -10.61 -5.19 0.49
CA CYS A 58 -11.77 -4.33 0.25
C CYS A 58 -12.95 -5.20 -0.20
N ILE A 59 -14.17 -4.71 -0.04
CA ILE A 59 -15.35 -5.34 -0.62
C ILE A 59 -15.69 -4.59 -1.91
N MET A 60 -15.78 -5.31 -3.01
CA MET A 60 -16.21 -4.78 -4.31
C MET A 60 -17.24 -5.74 -4.89
N ASP A 61 -18.37 -5.22 -5.37
CA ASP A 61 -19.45 -6.03 -5.93
C ASP A 61 -19.87 -7.18 -5.01
N ASN A 62 -19.97 -6.89 -3.71
CA ASN A 62 -20.28 -7.83 -2.64
C ASN A 62 -19.32 -9.02 -2.50
N CYS A 63 -18.12 -8.92 -3.09
CA CYS A 63 -17.06 -9.92 -3.01
C CYS A 63 -15.83 -9.36 -2.29
N PRO A 64 -15.20 -10.12 -1.38
CA PRO A 64 -13.94 -9.72 -0.79
C PRO A 64 -12.82 -9.82 -1.83
N LEU A 65 -12.12 -8.70 -2.04
CA LEU A 65 -10.89 -8.63 -2.83
C LEU A 65 -9.70 -8.44 -1.89
N ARG A 66 -8.78 -9.42 -1.90
CA ARG A 66 -7.50 -9.31 -1.19
C ARG A 66 -6.58 -8.33 -1.93
N ILE A 67 -6.10 -7.30 -1.24
CA ILE A 67 -5.23 -6.24 -1.81
C ILE A 67 -3.82 -6.21 -1.21
N THR A 68 -3.51 -7.12 -0.29
CA THR A 68 -2.29 -7.14 0.54
C THR A 68 -0.98 -7.08 -0.24
N TRP A 69 -0.88 -7.84 -1.33
CA TRP A 69 0.32 -7.84 -2.18
C TRP A 69 0.54 -6.47 -2.84
N SER A 70 -0.52 -5.93 -3.46
CA SER A 70 -0.48 -4.62 -4.11
C SER A 70 -0.23 -3.51 -3.09
N ALA A 71 -0.82 -3.60 -1.89
CA ALA A 71 -0.58 -2.67 -0.81
C ALA A 71 0.90 -2.68 -0.37
N ALA A 72 1.50 -3.86 -0.18
CA ALA A 72 2.91 -3.98 0.15
C ALA A 72 3.81 -3.32 -0.91
N ARG A 73 3.50 -3.52 -2.20
CA ARG A 73 4.24 -2.88 -3.30
C ARG A 73 4.06 -1.37 -3.36
N ALA A 74 2.83 -0.88 -3.22
CA ALA A 74 2.55 0.55 -3.22
C ALA A 74 3.25 1.29 -2.06
N LEU A 75 3.27 0.67 -0.87
CA LEU A 75 3.92 1.18 0.34
C LEU A 75 5.44 1.01 0.33
N GLY A 76 5.96 0.07 -0.47
CA GLY A 76 7.36 -0.36 -0.37
C GLY A 76 7.65 -1.15 0.90
N TRP A 77 6.63 -1.78 1.50
CA TRP A 77 6.73 -2.57 2.73
C TRP A 77 6.94 -4.06 2.42
N THR A 78 7.40 -4.81 3.42
CA THR A 78 7.67 -6.25 3.25
C THR A 78 6.37 -7.04 3.17
N TYR A 79 6.23 -7.86 2.12
CA TYR A 79 5.21 -8.90 2.05
C TYR A 79 5.77 -10.20 2.63
N ASN A 80 5.15 -10.71 3.69
CA ASN A 80 5.53 -11.97 4.31
C ASN A 80 4.89 -13.14 3.57
N LYS A 81 5.72 -13.94 2.90
CA LYS A 81 5.25 -15.10 2.12
C LYS A 81 4.69 -16.24 2.97
N LYS A 82 5.13 -16.40 4.23
CA LYS A 82 4.67 -17.48 5.11
C LYS A 82 3.22 -17.25 5.56
N TRP A 83 2.89 -16.00 5.89
CA TRP A 83 1.57 -15.61 6.40
C TRP A 83 0.70 -14.93 5.34
N GLU A 84 1.22 -14.78 4.12
CA GLU A 84 0.60 -14.06 3.01
C GLU A 84 0.07 -12.67 3.40
N SER A 85 0.89 -11.93 4.15
CA SER A 85 0.47 -10.73 4.86
C SER A 85 1.42 -9.56 4.64
N LEU A 86 0.94 -8.35 4.92
CA LEU A 86 1.77 -7.16 5.07
C LEU A 86 2.50 -7.22 6.42
N HIS A 87 3.81 -7.04 6.39
CA HIS A 87 4.62 -6.87 7.59
C HIS A 87 4.48 -5.44 8.09
N VAL A 88 4.09 -5.27 9.35
CA VAL A 88 3.98 -3.96 10.00
C VAL A 88 4.84 -3.98 11.26
N ASP A 89 5.88 -3.17 11.27
CA ASP A 89 6.80 -3.00 12.40
C ASP A 89 6.27 -2.03 13.46
N GLY A 90 6.73 -2.18 14.69
CA GLY A 90 6.43 -1.29 15.82
C GLY A 90 5.54 -1.94 16.89
N CYS A 91 5.46 -1.29 18.04
CA CYS A 91 4.62 -1.67 19.17
C CYS A 91 3.77 -0.49 19.65
N GLY A 92 2.67 -0.77 20.35
CA GLY A 92 1.79 0.26 20.93
C GLY A 92 0.86 1.00 19.95
N MET A 93 0.89 0.65 18.66
CA MET A 93 -0.03 1.19 17.64
C MET A 93 -0.98 0.11 17.10
N ASP A 94 -2.13 0.55 16.57
CA ASP A 94 -3.00 -0.30 15.77
C ASP A 94 -2.37 -0.51 14.38
N ALA A 95 -1.86 -1.73 14.14
CA ALA A 95 -1.15 -2.05 12.90
C ALA A 95 -2.07 -2.04 11.67
N GLY A 96 -3.35 -2.37 11.83
CA GLY A 96 -4.34 -2.30 10.76
C GLY A 96 -4.56 -0.84 10.35
N HIS A 97 -4.81 0.03 11.33
CA HIS A 97 -4.95 1.47 11.11
C HIS A 97 -3.70 2.07 10.47
N ALA A 98 -2.51 1.77 10.99
CA ALA A 98 -1.25 2.29 10.44
C ALA A 98 -1.08 1.89 8.96
N ALA A 99 -1.33 0.62 8.62
CA ALA A 99 -1.24 0.15 7.24
C ALA A 99 -2.22 0.90 6.31
N VAL A 100 -3.49 1.05 6.72
CA VAL A 100 -4.51 1.74 5.93
C VAL A 100 -4.23 3.24 5.82
N TYR A 101 -3.76 3.87 6.89
CA TYR A 101 -3.39 5.29 6.91
C TYR A 101 -2.29 5.60 5.89
N HIS A 102 -1.19 4.83 5.93
CA HIS A 102 -0.09 5.02 4.98
C HIS A 102 -0.52 4.70 3.55
N LEU A 103 -1.36 3.68 3.35
CA LEU A 103 -1.88 3.33 2.03
C LEU A 103 -2.75 4.45 1.47
N SER A 104 -3.67 4.97 2.28
CA SER A 104 -4.54 6.09 1.93
C SER A 104 -3.74 7.33 1.56
N ARG A 105 -2.68 7.65 2.32
CA ARG A 105 -1.79 8.78 2.04
C ARG A 105 -1.05 8.62 0.70
N VAL A 106 -0.53 7.42 0.41
CA VAL A 106 0.17 7.14 -0.86
C VAL A 106 -0.78 7.21 -2.06
N LEU A 107 -1.98 6.67 -1.93
CA LEU A 107 -2.92 6.58 -3.04
C LEU A 107 -3.68 7.89 -3.27
N LEU A 108 -4.15 8.53 -2.20
CA LEU A 108 -5.15 9.60 -2.27
C LEU A 108 -4.63 10.95 -1.71
N GLY A 109 -3.39 11.00 -1.20
CA GLY A 109 -2.81 12.21 -0.62
C GLY A 109 -3.33 12.56 0.78
N ASP A 110 -4.27 11.78 1.31
CA ASP A 110 -4.91 11.98 2.61
C ASP A 110 -4.93 10.64 3.38
N GLY A 111 -4.33 10.62 4.57
CA GLY A 111 -4.24 9.42 5.39
C GLY A 111 -5.59 8.93 5.96
N TYR A 112 -6.61 9.78 5.97
CA TYR A 112 -7.95 9.46 6.48
C TYR A 112 -9.00 9.28 5.38
N ALA A 113 -8.59 9.32 4.11
CA ALA A 113 -9.51 9.12 3.00
C ALA A 113 -10.04 7.68 2.92
N LEU A 114 -9.34 6.69 3.44
CA LEU A 114 -9.84 5.32 3.61
C LEU A 114 -10.17 5.05 5.09
N LYS A 115 -11.24 4.29 5.32
CA LYS A 115 -11.62 3.79 6.64
C LYS A 115 -10.95 2.45 6.89
N GLN A 116 -10.66 2.14 8.15
CA GLN A 116 -10.14 0.83 8.55
C GLN A 116 -11.15 0.13 9.48
N THR A 117 -11.25 -1.19 9.36
CA THR A 117 -12.05 -2.03 10.25
C THR A 117 -11.40 -3.39 10.43
N TRP A 118 -11.36 -3.91 11.66
CA TRP A 118 -10.90 -5.27 11.94
C TRP A 118 -11.99 -6.29 11.63
N MET A 119 -11.59 -7.43 11.06
CA MET A 119 -12.44 -8.60 10.81
C MET A 119 -11.90 -9.83 11.53
#